data_AF-A0A4Y3QQI3-F1
#
_entry.id   AF-A0A4Y3QQI3-F1
#
_cell.length_a   1.000
_cell.length_b   1.000
_cell.length_c   1.000
_cell.angle_alpha   90.00
_cell.angle_beta   90.00
_cell.angle_gamma   90.00
#
_symmetry.space_group_name_H-M   'P 1'
#
loop_
_entity.id
_entity.type
_entity.pdbx_description
1 polymer ?
#
loop_
_entity_poly.entity_id
_entity_poly.type
_entity_poly.pdbx_seq_one_letter_code
_entity_poly.pdbx_strand_id
1 'polypeptide(L)' 'MGGDPRPGSVPGRVDVETELIYLRARSEPPWERVKRDGVDVTDRPDLWTPYQRARRVEFEERVEFYRAEGLI' A
#
# COMPACT_ATOMS: atom_id res chain seq x y z
N MET A 1 6.61 -27.67 -10.82
CA MET A 1 5.66 -27.65 -9.69
C MET A 1 5.85 -26.33 -8.97
N GLY A 2 4.91 -25.43 -8.76
CA GLY A 2 3.49 -25.33 -9.08
C GLY A 2 3.13 -23.95 -8.52
N GLY A 3 3.32 -22.90 -9.32
CA GLY A 3 2.93 -21.56 -8.92
C GLY A 3 1.49 -21.39 -9.33
N ASP A 4 0.56 -21.50 -8.37
CA ASP A 4 -0.79 -21.01 -8.56
C ASP A 4 -0.71 -19.48 -8.62
N PRO A 5 -0.90 -18.84 -9.79
CA PRO A 5 -1.12 -17.41 -9.80
C PRO A 5 -2.55 -17.24 -9.27
N ARG A 6 -2.69 -16.93 -7.97
CA ARG A 6 -4.00 -16.65 -7.38
C ARG A 6 -4.75 -15.68 -8.33
N PRO A 7 -5.98 -16.01 -8.76
CA PRO A 7 -6.72 -15.16 -9.68
C PRO A 7 -6.87 -13.76 -9.05
N GLY A 8 -6.24 -12.76 -9.66
CA GLY A 8 -6.20 -11.38 -9.14
C GLY A 8 -4.82 -10.85 -8.76
N SER A 9 -3.76 -11.66 -8.80
CA SER A 9 -2.40 -11.20 -8.50
C SER A 9 -1.85 -10.36 -9.66
N VAL A 10 -2.01 -9.04 -9.59
CA VAL A 10 -1.33 -8.09 -10.49
C VAL A 10 0.15 -8.05 -10.09
N PRO A 11 1.10 -8.32 -11.01
CA PRO A 11 2.52 -8.21 -10.71
C PRO A 11 2.86 -6.82 -10.14
N GLY A 12 3.37 -6.78 -8.92
CA GLY A 12 3.69 -5.54 -8.19
C GLY A 12 2.62 -5.06 -7.20
N ARG A 13 1.43 -5.68 -7.16
CA ARG A 13 0.40 -5.42 -6.14
C ARG A 13 0.42 -6.52 -5.09
N VAL A 14 0.65 -6.14 -3.84
CA VAL A 14 0.61 -7.08 -2.71
C VAL A 14 -0.84 -7.56 -2.51
N ASP A 15 -0.99 -8.80 -2.06
CA ASP A 15 -2.28 -9.41 -1.79
C ASP A 15 -3.10 -8.58 -0.80
N VAL A 16 -4.40 -8.42 -1.08
CA VAL A 16 -5.32 -7.58 -0.28
C VAL A 16 -5.37 -8.08 1.16
N GLU A 17 -5.36 -9.39 1.37
CA GLU A 17 -5.34 -9.98 2.71
C GLU A 17 -4.12 -9.52 3.51
N THR A 18 -2.94 -9.48 2.86
CA THR A 18 -1.70 -9.02 3.50
C THR A 18 -1.76 -7.52 3.81
N GLU A 19 -2.31 -6.69 2.92
CA GLU A 19 -2.52 -5.26 3.18
C GLU A 19 -3.45 -5.04 4.39
N LEU A 20 -4.57 -5.76 4.45
CA LEU A 20 -5.53 -5.67 5.54
C LEU A 20 -4.94 -6.08 6.90
N ILE A 21 -4.02 -7.04 6.96
CA ILE A 21 -3.34 -7.43 8.21
C ILE A 21 -2.62 -6.22 8.82
N TYR A 22 -1.86 -5.46 8.02
CA TYR A 22 -1.16 -4.26 8.51
C TYR A 22 -2.15 -3.18 8.94
N LEU A 23 -3.15 -2.90 8.11
CA LEU A 23 -4.11 -1.82 8.36
C LEU A 23 -4.95 -2.07 9.62
N ARG A 24 -5.41 -3.31 9.86
CA ARG A 24 -6.12 -3.70 11.10
C ARG A 24 -5.27 -3.53 12.35
N ALA A 25 -3.95 -3.71 12.21
CA ALA A 25 -2.99 -3.44 13.27
C ALA A 25 -2.66 -1.94 13.42
N ARG A 26 -3.36 -1.05 12.71
CA ARG A 26 -3.12 0.40 12.66
C ARG A 26 -1.71 0.76 12.18
N SER A 27 -1.12 -0.08 11.32
CA SER A 27 0.18 0.15 10.71
C SER A 27 0.03 0.32 9.21
N GLU A 28 0.75 1.27 8.62
CA GLU A 28 0.89 1.31 7.17
C GLU A 28 1.78 0.15 6.70
N PRO A 29 1.44 -0.50 5.56
CA PRO A 29 2.27 -1.53 5.01
C PRO A 29 3.67 -1.02 4.59
N PRO A 30 4.74 -1.82 4.75
CA PRO A 30 6.10 -1.37 4.47
C PRO A 30 6.36 -1.01 3.01
N TRP A 31 5.58 -1.55 2.06
CA TRP A 31 5.69 -1.23 0.64
C TRP A 31 5.08 0.13 0.27
N GLU A 32 4.20 0.68 1.08
CA GLU A 32 3.62 2.03 0.88
C GLU A 32 4.44 3.14 1.53
N ARG A 33 5.45 2.76 2.34
CA ARG A 33 6.39 3.72 2.93
C ARG A 33 7.34 4.25 1.87
N VAL A 34 7.43 5.56 1.75
CA VAL A 34 8.29 6.23 0.78
C VAL A 34 9.70 6.34 1.34
N LYS A 35 10.67 5.72 0.67
CA LYS A 35 12.09 5.85 1.00
C LYS A 35 12.84 6.62 -0.07
N ARG A 36 13.72 7.52 0.36
CA ARG A 36 14.65 8.26 -0.49
C ARG A 36 16.03 8.19 0.13
N ASP A 37 17.01 7.68 -0.63
CA ASP A 37 18.39 7.51 -0.17
C ASP A 37 18.50 6.73 1.17
N GLY A 38 17.64 5.72 1.34
CA GLY A 38 17.57 4.89 2.54
C GLY A 38 16.80 5.49 3.71
N VAL A 39 16.36 6.76 3.61
CA VAL A 39 15.60 7.47 4.66
C VAL A 39 14.10 7.36 4.40
N ASP A 40 13.33 7.06 5.44
CA ASP A 40 11.86 7.15 5.38
C ASP A 40 11.43 8.62 5.31
N VAL A 41 10.71 8.97 4.25
CA VAL A 41 10.19 10.32 3.97
C VAL A 41 8.66 10.29 3.83
N THR A 42 7.99 9.25 4.34
CA THR A 42 6.53 9.09 4.25
C THR A 42 5.75 10.25 4.90
N ASP A 43 6.35 10.96 5.86
CA ASP A 43 5.78 12.13 6.52
C ASP A 43 6.15 13.47 5.85
N ARG A 44 6.95 13.44 4.78
CA ARG A 44 7.48 14.63 4.07
C ARG A 44 7.04 14.67 2.60
N PRO A 45 5.76 15.00 2.32
CA PRO A 45 5.20 14.97 0.97
C PRO A 45 5.83 15.98 0.00
N ASP A 46 6.51 17.01 0.52
CA ASP A 46 7.34 17.94 -0.24
C ASP A 46 8.55 17.26 -0.90
N LEU A 47 9.06 16.17 -0.31
CA LEU A 47 10.20 15.41 -0.83
C LEU A 47 9.79 14.34 -1.85
N TRP A 48 8.50 14.13 -2.04
CA TRP A 48 7.96 13.09 -2.91
C TRP A 48 8.01 13.47 -4.38
N THR A 49 8.32 12.48 -5.22
CA THR A 49 8.16 12.61 -6.66
C THR A 49 6.67 12.61 -7.05
N PRO A 50 6.31 13.12 -8.24
CA PRO A 50 4.93 13.05 -8.73
C PRO A 50 4.36 11.63 -8.75
N TYR A 51 5.20 10.63 -9.08
CA TYR A 51 4.82 9.22 -9.06
C TYR A 51 4.50 8.73 -7.63
N GLN A 52 5.32 9.09 -6.64
CA GLN A 52 5.08 8.72 -5.24
C GLN A 52 3.79 9.35 -4.70
N ARG A 53 3.50 10.59 -5.10
CA ARG A 53 2.23 11.25 -4.76
C ARG A 53 1.03 10.54 -5.38
N ALA A 54 1.09 10.22 -6.68
CA ALA A 54 0.01 9.49 -7.35
C ALA A 54 -0.24 8.13 -6.69
N ARG A 55 0.82 7.39 -6.37
CA ARG A 55 0.73 6.12 -5.67
C ARG A 55 0.15 6.25 -4.26
N ARG A 56 0.43 7.35 -3.54
CA ARG A 56 -0.19 7.61 -2.23
C ARG A 56 -1.70 7.81 -2.35
N VAL A 57 -2.15 8.55 -3.35
CA VAL A 57 -3.58 8.75 -3.61
C VAL A 57 -4.26 7.41 -3.84
N GLU A 58 -3.69 6.56 -4.69
CA GLU A 58 -4.22 5.20 -4.92
C GLU A 58 -4.26 4.34 -3.64
N PHE A 59 -3.32 4.53 -2.72
CA PHE A 59 -3.34 3.84 -1.43
C PHE A 59 -4.45 4.38 -0.52
N GLU A 60 -4.59 5.70 -0.43
CA GLU A 60 -5.61 6.36 0.38
C GLU A 60 -7.02 5.99 -0.09
N GLU A 61 -7.27 5.95 -1.40
CA GLU A 61 -8.54 5.48 -1.98
C GLU A 61 -8.87 4.03 -1.57
N ARG A 62 -7.88 3.14 -1.52
CA ARG A 62 -8.09 1.76 -1.02
C ARG A 62 -8.41 1.73 0.46
N VAL A 63 -7.72 2.51 1.26
CA VAL A 63 -7.98 2.61 2.71
C VAL A 63 -9.39 3.14 2.97
N GLU A 64 -9.83 4.15 2.22
CA GLU A 64 -11.20 4.66 2.29
C GLU A 64 -12.23 3.60 1.91
N PHE A 65 -11.99 2.87 0.82
CA PHE A 65 -12.83 1.73 0.44
C PHE A 65 -12.91 0.68 1.55
N TYR A 66 -11.77 0.27 2.12
CA TYR A 66 -11.76 -0.73 3.21
C TYR A 66 -12.51 -0.26 4.46
N ARG A 67 -12.44 1.04 4.80
CA ARG A 67 -13.23 1.61 5.89
C ARG A 67 -14.72 1.61 5.58
N ALA A 68 -15.11 2.01 4.37
CA ALA A 68 -16.51 2.03 3.95
C ALA A 68 -17.15 0.65 3.99
N GLU A 69 -16.38 -0.39 3.63
CA GLU A 69 -16.81 -1.79 3.65
C GLU A 69 -16.66 -2.45 5.04
N GLY A 70 -16.18 -1.73 6.07
CA GLY A 70 -16.01 -2.26 7.42
C GLY A 70 -14.92 -3.35 7.53
N LEU A 71 -13.96 -3.36 6.61
CA LEU A 71 -12.86 -4.33 6.58
C LEU A 71 -11.72 -3.98 7.55
N ILE A 72 -11.61 -2.70 7.93
CA ILE A 72 -10.66 -2.13 8.90
C ILE A 72 -11.31 -1.10 9.82
#